data_AF-A0A813EZ38-F1
#
_entry.id   AF-A0A813EZ38-F1
#
_cell.length_a   1.000
_cell.length_b   1.000
_cell.length_c   1.000
_cell.angle_alpha   90.00
_cell.angle_beta   90.00
_cell.angle_gamma   90.00
#
_symmetry.space_group_name_H-M   'P 1'
#
loop_
_entity.id
_entity.type
_entity.pdbx_description
1 polymer ?
#
loop_
_entity_poly.entity_id
_entity_poly.type
_entity_poly.pdbx_seq_one_letter_code
_entity_poly.pdbx_strand_id
1 'polypeptide(L)'
;VLNLSRPYHRSLLKMLYKTAERFKLSADKAFTIESFTPPPFVHATKDAAGIWQVPTSGVLKVLFNVEAAMDAGVKGLADDDFSGFLYNHFQLTRFTPHFIKVAALFSTWKSMDGMAVEQEVFLRALASDFNMTVPYLDYMVQVGKSAALETLFRLIPTIPRGGSNEYFMAMSLYPRFQDLFINSQKMESFLGFNPQNPTGRYKFDLGNTADFAVAEQILLIDRWESVISFRNDRADTSSRGNRSQLRNEFYQSTPLHTSVNTPAEWNLPDYGEFECDYASNLSPKVGSKPLSDALWEELMISTYFSTCRQVDKLRVLRGISHLIFVSCMHIRQMLGYFKSPLDREEAVVIFFP
;
A
#
# COMPACT_ATOMS: atom_id res chain seq x y z
N VAL A 1 -23.09 9.62 9.92
CA VAL A 1 -24.13 10.61 10.30
C VAL A 1 -23.45 11.96 10.51
N LEU A 2 -23.97 13.03 9.92
CA LEU A 2 -23.42 14.38 9.96
C LEU A 2 -24.46 15.35 10.52
N ASN A 3 -24.20 15.92 11.69
CA ASN A 3 -25.01 17.00 12.24
C ASN A 3 -24.53 18.36 11.70
N LEU A 4 -25.27 18.93 10.77
CA LEU A 4 -24.91 20.14 10.01
C LEU A 4 -24.98 21.43 10.83
N SER A 5 -25.56 21.41 12.04
CA SER A 5 -25.44 22.53 12.99
C SER A 5 -23.97 22.77 13.41
N ARG A 6 -23.13 21.74 13.35
CA ARG A 6 -21.72 21.81 13.72
C ARG A 6 -20.84 22.23 12.53
N PRO A 7 -19.99 23.26 12.66
CA PRO A 7 -19.07 23.69 11.60
C PRO A 7 -18.14 22.58 11.08
N TYR A 8 -17.70 21.69 11.97
CA TYR A 8 -16.84 20.56 11.63
C TYR A 8 -17.51 19.60 10.63
N HIS A 9 -18.75 19.17 10.92
CA HIS A 9 -19.49 18.28 10.03
C HIS A 9 -19.85 18.94 8.69
N ARG A 10 -20.09 20.26 8.68
CA ARG A 10 -20.24 21.01 7.42
C ARG A 10 -18.97 20.99 6.60
N SER A 11 -17.82 21.15 7.24
CA SER A 11 -16.52 21.09 6.58
C SER A 11 -16.24 19.69 6.01
N LEU A 12 -16.57 18.65 6.77
CA LEU A 12 -16.49 17.26 6.32
C LEU A 12 -17.41 17.01 5.11
N LEU A 13 -18.66 17.48 5.14
CA LEU A 13 -19.56 17.37 3.99
C LEU A 13 -19.01 18.10 2.75
N LYS A 14 -18.49 19.33 2.90
CA LYS A 14 -17.81 20.05 1.81
C LYS A 14 -16.60 19.28 1.28
N MET A 15 -15.86 18.61 2.16
CA MET A 15 -14.74 17.75 1.78
C MET A 15 -15.21 16.57 0.94
N LEU A 16 -16.26 15.85 1.36
CA LEU A 16 -16.83 14.74 0.60
C LEU A 16 -17.32 15.16 -0.80
N TYR A 17 -17.95 16.33 -0.92
CA TYR A 17 -18.34 16.88 -2.22
C TYR A 17 -17.13 17.18 -3.12
N LYS A 18 -16.06 17.77 -2.57
CA LYS A 18 -14.80 17.97 -3.29
C LYS A 18 -14.16 16.64 -3.68
N THR A 19 -14.27 15.63 -2.84
CA THR A 19 -13.81 14.27 -3.12
C THR A 19 -14.59 13.66 -4.29
N ALA A 20 -15.93 13.72 -4.28
CA ALA A 20 -16.75 13.26 -5.41
C ALA A 20 -16.37 13.95 -6.73
N GLU A 21 -16.11 15.26 -6.68
CA GLU A 21 -15.65 16.02 -7.84
C GLU A 21 -14.26 15.59 -8.33
N ARG A 22 -13.30 15.35 -7.42
CA ARG A 22 -11.98 14.80 -7.76
C ARG A 22 -12.12 13.47 -8.51
N PHE A 23 -13.09 12.66 -8.10
CA PHE A 23 -13.44 11.39 -8.73
C PHE A 23 -14.34 11.50 -9.97
N LYS A 24 -14.70 12.72 -10.40
CA LYS A 24 -15.61 13.00 -11.52
C LYS A 24 -16.98 12.30 -11.37
N LEU A 25 -17.42 12.08 -10.13
CA LEU A 25 -18.73 11.52 -9.81
C LEU A 25 -19.76 12.64 -9.64
N SER A 26 -20.97 12.43 -10.15
CA SER A 26 -22.11 13.29 -9.79
C SER A 26 -22.49 13.06 -8.33
N ALA A 27 -23.01 14.09 -7.68
CA ALA A 27 -23.44 14.01 -6.28
C ALA A 27 -24.44 12.86 -6.05
N ASP A 28 -25.38 12.65 -6.98
CA ASP A 28 -26.40 11.60 -6.86
C ASP A 28 -25.80 10.18 -6.91
N LYS A 29 -24.65 10.00 -7.57
CA LYS A 29 -23.95 8.71 -7.63
C LYS A 29 -23.02 8.49 -6.45
N ALA A 30 -22.44 9.56 -5.91
CA ALA A 30 -21.50 9.50 -4.81
C ALA A 30 -22.18 9.41 -3.43
N PHE A 31 -23.42 9.90 -3.30
CA PHE A 31 -24.13 9.96 -2.02
C PHE A 31 -25.43 9.18 -2.07
N THR A 32 -25.55 8.15 -1.23
CA THR A 32 -26.83 7.47 -0.96
C THR A 32 -27.41 8.02 0.34
N ILE A 33 -28.43 8.87 0.22
CA ILE A 33 -29.05 9.53 1.38
C ILE A 33 -30.01 8.54 2.05
N GLU A 34 -29.69 8.14 3.29
CA GLU A 34 -30.57 7.27 4.07
C GLU A 34 -31.67 8.07 4.77
N SER A 35 -31.32 9.23 5.34
CA SER A 35 -32.28 10.11 5.99
C SER A 35 -31.72 11.51 6.18
N PHE A 36 -32.61 12.49 6.16
CA PHE A 36 -32.31 13.86 6.55
C PHE A 36 -33.50 14.44 7.32
N THR A 37 -33.22 15.26 8.33
CA THR A 37 -34.27 16.00 9.04
C THR A 37 -35.04 16.89 8.06
N PRO A 38 -36.39 16.87 8.06
CA PRO A 38 -37.19 17.64 7.11
C PRO A 38 -36.81 19.13 7.08
N PRO A 39 -36.82 19.81 5.93
CA PRO A 39 -37.25 19.36 4.59
C PRO A 39 -36.28 18.36 3.91
N PRO A 40 -36.68 17.65 2.82
CA PRO A 40 -35.82 16.69 2.14
C PRO A 40 -34.48 17.31 1.72
N PHE A 41 -33.41 16.52 1.84
CA PHE A 41 -32.06 17.00 1.53
C PHE A 41 -31.90 17.26 0.04
N VAL A 42 -31.45 18.45 -0.30
CA VAL A 42 -31.06 18.82 -1.67
C VAL A 42 -29.54 18.93 -1.70
N HIS A 43 -28.90 18.34 -2.71
CA HIS A 43 -27.46 18.41 -2.83
C HIS A 43 -26.98 19.88 -2.96
N ALA A 44 -25.88 20.18 -2.27
CA ALA A 44 -25.26 21.50 -2.29
C ALA A 44 -24.86 21.90 -3.72
N THR A 45 -24.95 23.19 -4.05
CA THR A 45 -24.41 23.77 -5.29
C THR A 45 -23.20 24.64 -4.98
N LYS A 46 -22.36 24.90 -5.99
CA LYS A 46 -21.22 25.82 -5.84
C LYS A 46 -21.68 27.27 -5.97
N ASP A 47 -21.13 28.13 -5.15
CA ASP A 47 -21.23 29.58 -5.35
C ASP A 47 -20.27 30.07 -6.44
N ALA A 48 -20.32 31.38 -6.74
CA ALA A 48 -19.44 32.03 -7.71
C ALA A 48 -17.93 31.93 -7.34
N ALA A 49 -17.60 31.62 -6.09
CA ALA A 49 -16.23 31.40 -5.61
C ALA A 49 -15.82 29.91 -5.66
N GLY A 50 -16.67 29.01 -6.17
CA GLY A 50 -16.41 27.59 -6.27
C GLY A 50 -16.55 26.81 -4.96
N ILE A 51 -17.17 27.40 -3.93
CA ILE A 51 -17.36 26.80 -2.62
C ILE A 51 -18.74 26.11 -2.58
N TRP A 52 -18.77 24.85 -2.13
CA TRP A 52 -20.01 24.11 -1.91
C TRP A 52 -20.84 24.72 -0.78
N GLN A 53 -22.07 25.13 -1.11
CA GLN A 53 -23.04 25.69 -0.18
C GLN A 53 -23.83 24.56 0.50
N VAL A 54 -23.28 24.08 1.62
CA VAL A 54 -23.91 23.03 2.44
C VAL A 54 -24.92 23.63 3.42
N PRO A 55 -26.03 22.95 3.76
CA PRO A 55 -26.99 23.43 4.73
C PRO A 55 -26.36 23.70 6.10
N THR A 56 -26.90 24.70 6.82
CA THR A 56 -26.39 25.15 8.12
C THR A 56 -27.01 24.41 9.31
N SER A 57 -28.07 23.63 9.08
CA SER A 57 -28.83 22.92 10.11
C SER A 57 -29.33 21.57 9.58
N GLY A 58 -29.65 20.67 10.50
CA GLY A 58 -30.18 19.33 10.20
C GLY A 58 -29.20 18.20 10.44
N VAL A 59 -29.71 16.97 10.44
CA VAL A 59 -28.91 15.75 10.62
C VAL A 59 -29.00 14.91 9.35
N LEU A 60 -27.87 14.70 8.68
CA LEU A 60 -27.75 13.94 7.45
C LEU A 60 -27.15 12.57 7.74
N LYS A 61 -27.88 11.51 7.43
CA LYS A 61 -27.35 10.15 7.37
C LYS A 61 -27.22 9.76 5.90
N VAL A 62 -25.97 9.56 5.49
CA VAL A 62 -25.61 9.33 4.10
C VAL A 62 -24.50 8.30 4.05
N LEU A 63 -24.55 7.44 3.05
CA LEU A 63 -23.45 6.57 2.64
C LEU A 63 -22.73 7.25 1.49
N PHE A 64 -21.40 7.34 1.59
CA PHE A 64 -20.57 7.90 0.55
C PHE A 64 -19.92 6.74 -0.20
N ASN A 65 -20.29 6.55 -1.47
CA ASN A 65 -19.76 5.48 -2.31
C ASN A 65 -18.81 6.06 -3.35
N VAL A 66 -17.59 5.53 -3.38
CA VAL A 66 -16.52 5.90 -4.32
C VAL A 66 -16.07 4.71 -5.18
N GLU A 67 -16.64 3.53 -4.96
CA GLU A 67 -16.28 2.27 -5.61
C GLU A 67 -16.37 2.41 -7.14
N ALA A 68 -17.43 3.04 -7.65
CA ALA A 68 -17.60 3.26 -9.08
C ALA A 68 -16.48 4.10 -9.72
N ALA A 69 -15.87 5.03 -8.96
CA ALA A 69 -14.72 5.79 -9.45
C ALA A 69 -13.40 5.03 -9.29
N MET A 70 -13.28 4.20 -8.25
CA MET A 70 -12.16 3.28 -8.11
C MET A 70 -12.14 2.27 -9.25
N ASP A 71 -13.28 1.68 -9.59
CA ASP A 71 -13.44 0.77 -10.74
C ASP A 71 -13.07 1.46 -12.06
N ALA A 72 -13.45 2.73 -12.22
CA ALA A 72 -13.08 3.52 -13.40
C ALA A 72 -11.57 3.79 -13.48
N GLY A 73 -10.90 3.99 -12.34
CA GLY A 73 -9.45 4.21 -12.25
C GLY A 73 -8.62 2.95 -12.48
N VAL A 74 -9.21 1.78 -12.24
CA VAL A 74 -8.58 0.47 -12.47
C VAL A 74 -8.92 -0.10 -13.87
N LYS A 75 -9.82 0.56 -14.60
CA LYS A 75 -10.24 0.14 -15.94
C LYS A 75 -9.07 0.16 -16.93
N GLY A 76 -8.71 -1.02 -17.45
CA GLY A 76 -7.63 -1.19 -18.42
C GLY A 76 -6.32 -1.70 -17.82
N LEU A 77 -6.24 -1.85 -16.49
CA LEU A 77 -5.15 -2.61 -15.86
C LEU A 77 -5.33 -4.10 -16.13
N ALA A 78 -4.21 -4.78 -16.34
CA ALA A 78 -4.19 -6.22 -16.46
C ALA A 78 -4.45 -6.86 -15.09
N ASP A 79 -5.13 -8.01 -15.07
CA ASP A 79 -5.48 -8.73 -13.83
C ASP A 79 -4.25 -9.12 -13.00
N ASP A 80 -3.10 -9.27 -13.65
CA ASP A 80 -1.81 -9.60 -13.07
C ASP A 80 -0.94 -8.39 -12.70
N ASP A 81 -1.42 -7.17 -12.92
CA ASP A 81 -0.64 -5.95 -12.62
C ASP A 81 -0.98 -5.37 -11.23
N PHE A 82 -0.52 -6.06 -10.18
CA PHE A 82 -0.71 -5.64 -8.79
C PHE A 82 0.01 -4.33 -8.47
N SER A 83 1.20 -4.11 -9.02
CA SER A 83 1.95 -2.86 -8.85
C SER A 83 1.22 -1.68 -9.49
N GLY A 84 0.70 -1.83 -10.70
CA GLY A 84 -0.13 -0.83 -11.36
C GLY A 84 -1.43 -0.55 -10.60
N PHE A 85 -2.08 -1.60 -10.06
CA PHE A 85 -3.24 -1.46 -9.19
C PHE A 85 -2.93 -0.63 -7.94
N LEU A 86 -1.87 -0.98 -7.18
CA LEU A 86 -1.46 -0.24 -5.99
C LEU A 86 -1.10 1.22 -6.32
N TYR A 87 -0.37 1.44 -7.41
CA TYR A 87 -0.03 2.78 -7.87
C TYR A 87 -1.29 3.62 -8.14
N ASN A 88 -2.22 3.10 -8.93
CA ASN A 88 -3.48 3.79 -9.24
C ASN A 88 -4.32 4.01 -7.97
N HIS A 89 -4.38 3.01 -7.08
CA HIS A 89 -5.07 3.12 -5.81
C HIS A 89 -4.52 4.28 -4.97
N PHE A 90 -3.21 4.31 -4.70
CA PHE A 90 -2.60 5.37 -3.88
C PHE A 90 -2.65 6.75 -4.55
N GLN A 91 -2.58 6.84 -5.88
CA GLN A 91 -2.78 8.11 -6.60
C GLN A 91 -4.21 8.67 -6.43
N LEU A 92 -5.19 7.78 -6.30
CA LEU A 92 -6.59 8.14 -6.11
C LEU A 92 -6.91 8.47 -4.65
N THR A 93 -6.43 7.67 -3.70
CA THR A 93 -6.78 7.78 -2.28
C THR A 93 -5.95 8.82 -1.55
N ARG A 94 -4.63 8.87 -1.79
CA ARG A 94 -3.75 9.83 -1.12
C ARG A 94 -3.76 11.19 -1.81
N PHE A 95 -3.40 12.22 -1.05
CA PHE A 95 -3.38 13.61 -1.51
C PHE A 95 -1.99 14.01 -2.01
N THR A 96 -1.95 14.58 -3.21
CA THR A 96 -0.76 15.24 -3.75
C THR A 96 -0.95 16.75 -3.61
N PRO A 97 -0.27 17.41 -2.67
CA PRO A 97 -0.47 18.83 -2.42
C PRO A 97 0.01 19.67 -3.60
N HIS A 98 -0.84 20.59 -4.06
CA HIS A 98 -0.47 21.60 -5.06
C HIS A 98 0.64 22.51 -4.50
N PHE A 99 1.56 22.96 -5.36
CA PHE A 99 2.75 23.74 -4.99
C PHE A 99 2.51 24.85 -3.94
N ILE A 100 1.45 25.64 -4.11
CA ILE A 100 1.07 26.72 -3.18
C ILE A 100 0.79 26.19 -1.76
N LYS A 101 0.11 25.04 -1.65
CA LYS A 101 -0.20 24.41 -0.35
C LYS A 101 1.01 23.75 0.27
N VAL A 102 1.94 23.25 -0.56
CA VAL A 102 3.21 22.69 -0.10
C VAL A 102 4.04 23.74 0.63
N ALA A 103 4.07 24.98 0.13
CA ALA A 103 4.80 26.06 0.81
C ALA A 103 4.30 26.31 2.24
N ALA A 104 2.97 26.31 2.44
CA ALA A 104 2.39 26.44 3.78
C ALA A 104 2.71 25.23 4.66
N LEU A 105 2.59 24.01 4.12
CA LEU A 105 2.95 22.76 4.80
C LEU A 105 4.41 22.79 5.30
N PHE A 106 5.33 23.21 4.43
CA PHE A 106 6.75 23.33 4.72
C PHE A 106 7.09 24.46 5.68
N SER A 107 6.34 25.56 5.64
CA SER A 107 6.46 26.62 6.65
C SER A 107 6.09 26.09 8.03
N THR A 108 5.02 25.30 8.13
CA THR A 108 4.62 24.67 9.40
C THR A 108 5.68 23.68 9.87
N TRP A 109 6.16 22.79 8.99
CA TRP A 109 7.25 21.84 9.31
C TRP A 109 8.48 22.56 9.88
N LYS A 110 8.90 23.66 9.24
CA LYS A 110 10.01 24.48 9.70
C LYS A 110 9.78 25.08 11.09
N SER A 111 8.55 25.50 11.40
CA SER A 111 8.23 26.07 12.72
C SER A 111 8.21 25.04 13.84
N MET A 112 8.06 23.75 13.51
CA MET A 112 8.07 22.64 14.46
C MET A 112 9.47 22.05 14.69
N ASP A 113 10.53 22.65 14.13
CA ASP A 113 11.88 22.13 14.30
C ASP A 113 12.31 22.12 15.78
N GLY A 114 12.82 20.98 16.24
CA GLY A 114 13.14 20.72 17.65
C GLY A 114 11.96 20.30 18.53
N MET A 115 10.71 20.32 18.04
CA MET A 115 9.52 19.86 18.77
C MET A 115 9.21 18.40 18.45
N ALA A 116 9.98 17.46 19.03
CA ALA A 116 9.96 16.05 18.65
C ALA A 116 8.56 15.40 18.59
N VAL A 117 7.70 15.66 19.58
CA VAL A 117 6.34 15.10 19.63
C VAL A 117 5.45 15.65 18.51
N GLU A 118 5.53 16.96 18.24
CA GLU A 118 4.75 17.58 17.17
C GLU A 118 5.25 17.12 15.80
N GLN A 119 6.57 17.01 15.63
CA GLN A 119 7.18 16.47 14.42
C GLN A 119 6.73 15.03 14.17
N GLU A 120 6.70 14.17 15.19
CA GLU A 120 6.24 12.79 15.05
C GLU A 120 4.77 12.71 14.62
N VAL A 121 3.88 13.45 15.28
CA VAL A 121 2.45 13.48 14.94
C VAL A 121 2.25 14.00 13.52
N PHE A 122 3.00 15.03 13.12
CA PHE A 122 2.95 15.58 11.78
C PHE A 122 3.42 14.58 10.73
N LEU A 123 4.54 13.89 10.96
CA LEU A 123 5.05 12.87 10.06
C LEU A 123 4.08 11.69 9.93
N ARG A 124 3.40 11.27 11.01
CA ARG A 124 2.36 10.24 10.94
C ARG A 124 1.20 10.66 10.05
N ALA A 125 0.70 11.89 10.23
CA ALA A 125 -0.38 12.40 9.39
C ALA A 125 0.02 12.45 7.90
N LEU A 126 1.26 12.85 7.61
CA LEU A 126 1.79 12.81 6.25
C LEU A 126 1.92 11.39 5.71
N ALA A 127 2.38 10.45 6.54
CA ALA A 127 2.56 9.05 6.15
C ALA A 127 1.23 8.38 5.71
N SER A 128 0.13 8.72 6.37
CA SER A 128 -1.19 8.16 6.09
C SER A 128 -1.85 8.78 4.85
N ASP A 129 -1.83 10.11 4.74
CA ASP A 129 -2.72 10.82 3.81
C ASP A 129 -2.04 11.30 2.51
N PHE A 130 -0.71 11.35 2.44
CA PHE A 130 -0.01 12.06 1.36
C PHE A 130 0.83 11.14 0.47
N ASN A 131 0.91 11.50 -0.81
CA ASN A 131 1.93 10.96 -1.71
C ASN A 131 3.13 11.91 -1.69
N MET A 132 4.24 11.47 -1.10
CA MET A 132 5.46 12.27 -1.03
C MET A 132 6.31 12.10 -2.29
N THR A 133 7.16 13.09 -2.56
CA THR A 133 8.14 13.05 -3.64
C THR A 133 9.54 13.24 -3.08
N VAL A 134 10.56 12.74 -3.78
CA VAL A 134 11.96 12.86 -3.34
C VAL A 134 12.36 14.32 -3.06
N PRO A 135 12.02 15.32 -3.91
CA PRO A 135 12.34 16.72 -3.61
C PRO A 135 11.68 17.24 -2.33
N TYR A 136 10.50 16.74 -1.98
CA TYR A 136 9.83 17.13 -0.74
C TYR A 136 10.55 16.55 0.48
N LEU A 137 11.00 15.30 0.40
CA LEU A 137 11.79 14.66 1.44
C LEU A 137 13.13 15.37 1.64
N ASP A 138 13.82 15.69 0.55
CA ASP A 138 15.10 16.42 0.58
C ASP A 138 14.94 17.76 1.31
N TYR A 139 13.93 18.56 0.94
CA TYR A 139 13.63 19.80 1.63
C TYR A 139 13.34 19.59 3.13
N MET A 140 12.50 18.62 3.48
CA MET A 140 12.14 18.35 4.88
C MET A 140 13.34 17.91 5.71
N VAL A 141 14.25 17.12 5.14
CA VAL A 141 15.50 16.68 5.77
C VAL A 141 16.48 17.85 5.95
N GLN A 142 16.60 18.73 4.96
CA GLN A 142 17.48 19.90 5.03
C GLN A 142 17.04 20.90 6.10
N VAL A 143 15.73 21.10 6.25
CA VAL A 143 15.15 22.06 7.18
C VAL A 143 14.99 21.48 8.60
N GLY A 144 14.51 20.25 8.72
CA GLY A 144 14.24 19.58 9.99
C GLY A 144 15.34 18.61 10.39
N LYS A 145 16.56 19.12 10.61
CA LYS A 145 17.75 18.27 10.84
C LYS A 145 17.61 17.34 12.05
N SER A 146 16.89 17.77 13.09
CA SER A 146 16.65 16.95 14.29
C SER A 146 15.84 15.69 14.00
N ALA A 147 14.92 15.77 13.04
CA ALA A 147 13.98 14.71 12.68
C ALA A 147 14.29 14.08 11.31
N ALA A 148 15.47 14.34 10.72
CA ALA A 148 15.80 13.89 9.36
C ALA A 148 15.67 12.37 9.18
N LEU A 149 16.19 11.59 10.14
CA LEU A 149 16.13 10.13 10.09
C LEU A 149 14.70 9.61 10.19
N GLU A 150 13.93 10.17 11.11
CA GLU A 150 12.52 9.81 11.32
C GLU A 150 11.66 10.19 10.11
N THR A 151 11.95 11.35 9.50
CA THR A 151 11.30 11.83 8.27
C THR A 151 11.49 10.84 7.14
N LEU A 152 12.73 10.41 6.88
CA LEU A 152 13.03 9.45 5.83
C LEU A 152 12.37 8.10 6.12
N PHE A 153 12.54 7.57 7.33
CA PHE A 153 11.99 6.28 7.73
C PHE A 153 10.46 6.22 7.55
N ARG A 154 9.73 7.25 7.98
CA ARG A 154 8.25 7.27 7.90
C ARG A 154 7.71 7.60 6.52
N LEU A 155 8.39 8.44 5.75
CA LEU A 155 7.82 8.99 4.52
C LEU A 155 8.32 8.32 3.25
N ILE A 156 9.44 7.57 3.26
CA ILE A 156 9.85 6.78 2.09
C ILE A 156 8.74 5.82 1.63
N PRO A 157 8.00 5.11 2.52
CA PRO A 157 6.88 4.25 2.11
C PRO A 157 5.74 4.98 1.38
N THR A 158 5.67 6.31 1.49
CA THR A 158 4.65 7.12 0.81
C THR A 158 5.01 7.59 -0.59
N ILE A 159 6.24 7.33 -1.04
CA ILE A 159 6.66 7.66 -2.40
C ILE A 159 5.94 6.67 -3.35
N PRO A 160 5.18 7.18 -4.34
CA PRO A 160 4.51 6.33 -5.33
C PRO A 160 5.49 5.38 -6.02
N ARG A 161 5.08 4.11 -6.21
CA ARG A 161 5.88 3.04 -6.87
C ARG A 161 5.95 3.19 -8.40
N GLY A 162 6.25 4.38 -8.89
CA GLY A 162 6.34 4.68 -10.33
C GLY A 162 7.60 4.12 -11.00
N GLY A 163 8.70 3.98 -10.25
CA GLY A 163 9.92 3.29 -10.70
C GLY A 163 10.93 3.02 -9.56
N SER A 164 11.88 2.10 -9.80
CA SER A 164 12.90 1.70 -8.82
C SER A 164 13.88 2.83 -8.42
N ASN A 165 14.02 3.85 -9.27
CA ASN A 165 14.98 4.93 -9.07
C ASN A 165 14.60 5.88 -7.92
N GLU A 166 13.31 6.06 -7.64
CA GLU A 166 12.84 7.05 -6.66
C GLU A 166 13.20 6.65 -5.24
N TYR A 167 13.11 5.36 -4.91
CA TYR A 167 13.56 4.84 -3.64
C TYR A 167 15.07 4.95 -3.48
N PHE A 168 15.84 4.61 -4.51
CA PHE A 168 17.29 4.75 -4.45
C PHE A 168 17.71 6.20 -4.21
N MET A 169 17.04 7.16 -4.88
CA MET A 169 17.27 8.59 -4.64
C MET A 169 16.82 9.02 -3.24
N ALA A 170 15.73 8.50 -2.70
CA ALA A 170 15.32 8.82 -1.33
C ALA A 170 16.31 8.25 -0.29
N MET A 171 16.85 7.06 -0.55
CA MET A 171 17.87 6.44 0.30
C MET A 171 19.22 7.17 0.24
N SER A 172 19.52 7.93 -0.80
CA SER A 172 20.73 8.76 -0.84
C SER A 172 20.62 10.05 0.00
N LEU A 173 19.43 10.38 0.51
CA LEU A 173 19.20 11.53 1.39
C LEU A 173 19.66 11.27 2.84
N TYR A 174 19.99 10.03 3.21
CA TYR A 174 20.52 9.74 4.54
C TYR A 174 21.88 10.43 4.73
N PRO A 175 22.05 11.27 5.78
CA PRO A 175 23.28 12.04 5.96
C PRO A 175 24.52 11.17 6.19
N ARG A 176 24.35 9.98 6.78
CA ARG A 176 25.43 9.04 7.08
C ARG A 176 25.07 7.65 6.61
N PHE A 177 26.08 6.92 6.14
CA PHE A 177 25.93 5.52 5.73
C PHE A 177 25.44 4.61 6.88
N GLN A 178 25.86 4.88 8.12
CA GLN A 178 25.40 4.13 9.28
C GLN A 178 23.89 4.26 9.50
N ASP A 179 23.34 5.47 9.31
CA ASP A 179 21.92 5.73 9.48
C ASP A 179 21.09 5.04 8.39
N LEU A 180 21.59 5.07 7.15
CA LEU A 180 21.06 4.30 6.04
C LEU A 180 21.02 2.80 6.39
N PHE A 181 22.11 2.25 6.91
CA PHE A 181 22.19 0.83 7.25
C PHE A 181 21.17 0.45 8.33
N ILE A 182 21.11 1.19 9.43
CA ILE A 182 20.18 0.92 10.54
C ILE A 182 18.72 1.02 10.07
N ASN A 183 18.37 2.07 9.32
CA ASN A 183 17.00 2.24 8.86
C ASN A 183 16.63 1.26 7.73
N SER A 184 17.58 0.87 6.88
CA SER A 184 17.33 -0.18 5.87
C SER A 184 16.96 -1.52 6.49
N GLN A 185 17.49 -1.85 7.67
CA GLN A 185 17.08 -3.05 8.42
C GLN A 185 15.66 -2.92 8.96
N LYS A 186 15.27 -1.74 9.48
CA LYS A 186 13.89 -1.49 9.94
C LYS A 186 12.88 -1.48 8.79
N MET A 187 13.34 -1.16 7.58
CA MET A 187 12.52 -1.12 6.36
C MET A 187 12.66 -2.38 5.50
N GLU A 188 13.22 -3.46 6.06
CA GLU A 188 13.55 -4.66 5.31
C GLU A 188 12.32 -5.25 4.60
N SER A 189 11.18 -5.32 5.30
CA SER A 189 9.89 -5.76 4.76
C SER A 189 9.51 -4.94 3.53
N PHE A 190 9.55 -3.61 3.63
CA PHE A 190 9.16 -2.70 2.55
C PHE A 190 10.09 -2.75 1.34
N LEU A 191 11.40 -2.79 1.58
CA LEU A 191 12.43 -2.81 0.52
C LEU A 191 12.49 -4.17 -0.19
N GLY A 192 12.19 -5.26 0.53
CA GLY A 192 12.17 -6.63 -0.02
C GLY A 192 10.81 -7.05 -0.60
N PHE A 193 9.74 -6.30 -0.33
CA PHE A 193 8.40 -6.63 -0.79
C PHE A 193 8.25 -6.43 -2.30
N ASN A 194 7.89 -7.51 -3.00
CA ASN A 194 7.57 -7.48 -4.42
C ASN A 194 6.05 -7.54 -4.61
N PRO A 195 5.36 -6.44 -4.98
CA PRO A 195 3.92 -6.49 -5.16
C PRO A 195 3.46 -7.39 -6.29
N GLN A 196 4.28 -7.61 -7.32
CA GLN A 196 3.95 -8.53 -8.42
C GLN A 196 4.15 -10.01 -8.05
N ASN A 197 4.82 -10.29 -6.93
CA ASN A 197 4.87 -11.62 -6.35
C ASN A 197 4.77 -11.53 -4.82
N PRO A 198 3.54 -11.28 -4.32
CA PRO A 198 3.29 -11.08 -2.89
C PRO A 198 3.25 -12.41 -2.12
N THR A 199 3.35 -13.57 -2.78
CA THR A 199 3.27 -14.88 -2.11
C THR A 199 4.39 -15.07 -1.09
N GLY A 200 4.04 -15.39 0.15
CA GLY A 200 5.00 -15.53 1.23
C GLY A 200 4.39 -15.54 2.62
N ARG A 201 5.24 -15.83 3.60
CA ARG A 201 4.92 -15.68 5.02
C ARG A 201 5.36 -14.31 5.50
N TYR A 202 4.44 -13.62 6.18
CA TYR A 202 4.68 -12.28 6.68
C TYR A 202 4.41 -12.20 8.18
N LYS A 203 5.24 -11.40 8.84
CA LYS A 203 5.12 -11.00 10.24
C LYS A 203 5.46 -9.52 10.30
N PHE A 204 4.47 -8.71 10.66
CA PHE A 204 4.54 -7.26 10.64
C PHE A 204 4.37 -6.71 12.05
N ASP A 205 5.25 -5.80 12.45
CA ASP A 205 4.98 -4.89 13.56
C ASP A 205 4.26 -3.66 13.01
N LEU A 206 2.95 -3.55 13.26
CA LEU A 206 2.14 -2.45 12.74
C LEU A 206 2.51 -1.10 13.35
N GLY A 207 3.29 -1.06 14.44
CA GLY A 207 3.90 0.16 14.94
C GLY A 207 5.06 0.67 14.08
N ASN A 208 5.66 -0.20 13.26
CA ASN A 208 6.67 0.14 12.27
C ASN A 208 6.00 0.59 10.97
N THR A 209 6.31 1.81 10.53
CA THR A 209 5.69 2.41 9.33
C THR A 209 5.98 1.64 8.04
N ALA A 210 7.14 1.00 7.92
CA ALA A 210 7.48 0.18 6.76
C ALA A 210 6.65 -1.11 6.71
N ASP A 211 6.54 -1.80 7.85
CA ASP A 211 5.72 -3.01 8.00
C ASP A 211 4.24 -2.71 7.78
N PHE A 212 3.73 -1.64 8.41
CA PHE A 212 2.37 -1.15 8.21
C PHE A 212 2.07 -0.89 6.72
N ALA A 213 2.98 -0.24 6.01
CA ALA A 213 2.81 0.05 4.59
C ALA A 213 2.78 -1.22 3.71
N VAL A 214 3.49 -2.29 4.10
CA VAL A 214 3.43 -3.58 3.39
C VAL A 214 2.13 -4.32 3.75
N ALA A 215 1.74 -4.31 5.03
CA ALA A 215 0.48 -4.91 5.47
C ALA A 215 -0.74 -4.28 4.76
N GLU A 216 -0.77 -2.95 4.65
CA GLU A 216 -1.79 -2.22 3.87
C GLU A 216 -1.80 -2.68 2.40
N GLN A 217 -0.62 -2.77 1.77
CA GLN A 217 -0.51 -3.23 0.38
C GLN A 217 -1.02 -4.67 0.19
N ILE A 218 -0.69 -5.59 1.09
CA ILE A 218 -1.16 -6.98 1.02
C ILE A 218 -2.68 -7.05 1.15
N LEU A 219 -3.28 -6.33 2.09
CA LEU A 219 -4.75 -6.28 2.23
C LEU A 219 -5.43 -5.68 0.99
N LEU A 220 -4.81 -4.68 0.36
CA LEU A 220 -5.31 -4.11 -0.89
C LEU A 220 -5.22 -5.10 -2.06
N ILE A 221 -4.10 -5.83 -2.18
CA ILE A 221 -3.94 -6.87 -3.21
C ILE A 221 -4.93 -8.01 -2.97
N ASP A 222 -5.13 -8.46 -1.73
CA ASP A 222 -6.11 -9.50 -1.38
C ASP A 222 -7.53 -9.13 -1.85
N ARG A 223 -7.93 -7.88 -1.60
CA ARG A 223 -9.23 -7.35 -2.05
C ARG A 223 -9.31 -7.32 -3.57
N TRP A 224 -8.25 -6.91 -4.25
CA TRP A 224 -8.19 -6.88 -5.71
C TRP A 224 -8.28 -8.28 -6.33
N GLU A 225 -7.52 -9.23 -5.82
CA GLU A 225 -7.56 -10.62 -6.26
C GLU A 225 -8.94 -11.26 -6.02
N SER A 226 -9.59 -10.95 -4.89
CA SER A 226 -10.95 -11.40 -4.61
C SER A 226 -11.95 -10.90 -5.67
N VAL A 227 -11.84 -9.64 -6.10
CA VAL A 227 -12.66 -9.05 -7.16
C VAL A 227 -12.36 -9.70 -8.52
N ILE A 228 -11.09 -9.94 -8.86
CA ILE A 228 -10.70 -10.64 -10.09
C ILE A 228 -11.25 -12.07 -10.10
N SER A 229 -11.12 -12.79 -8.99
CA SER A 229 -11.63 -14.16 -8.84
C SER A 229 -13.15 -14.18 -9.05
N PHE A 230 -13.86 -13.16 -8.57
CA PHE A 230 -15.28 -12.99 -8.82
C PHE A 230 -15.61 -12.70 -10.28
N ARG A 231 -14.91 -11.77 -10.91
CA ARG A 231 -15.14 -11.40 -12.31
C ARG A 231 -14.86 -12.55 -13.29
N ASN A 232 -13.86 -13.38 -12.99
CA ASN A 232 -13.45 -14.50 -13.82
C ASN A 232 -14.14 -15.82 -13.47
N ASP A 233 -15.14 -15.79 -12.58
CA ASP A 233 -15.88 -16.96 -12.08
C ASP A 233 -14.98 -18.14 -11.67
N ARG A 234 -13.87 -17.83 -10.99
CA ARG A 234 -12.95 -18.85 -10.50
C ARG A 234 -13.55 -19.56 -9.29
N ALA A 235 -13.27 -20.86 -9.19
CA ALA A 235 -13.62 -21.64 -8.01
C ALA A 235 -12.97 -21.05 -6.76
N ASP A 236 -13.72 -21.04 -5.66
CA ASP A 236 -13.22 -20.52 -4.40
C ASP A 236 -12.21 -21.50 -3.77
N THR A 237 -10.94 -21.11 -3.75
CA THR A 237 -9.82 -21.85 -3.14
C THR A 237 -9.43 -21.33 -1.76
N SER A 238 -10.17 -20.36 -1.22
CA SER A 238 -9.93 -19.79 0.10
C SER A 238 -10.20 -20.81 1.19
N SER A 239 -9.50 -20.67 2.32
CA SER A 239 -9.67 -21.56 3.48
C SER A 239 -11.06 -21.44 4.14
N ARG A 240 -11.81 -20.37 3.85
CA ARG A 240 -13.06 -20.02 4.53
C ARG A 240 -14.25 -19.76 3.59
N GLY A 241 -14.12 -19.98 2.30
CA GLY A 241 -15.19 -19.69 1.33
C GLY A 241 -15.49 -18.20 1.18
N ASN A 242 -14.48 -17.34 1.38
CA ASN A 242 -14.58 -15.88 1.27
C ASN A 242 -13.71 -15.31 0.13
N ARG A 243 -13.12 -16.17 -0.70
CA ARG A 243 -12.22 -15.85 -1.84
C ARG A 243 -10.95 -15.05 -1.48
N SER A 244 -10.66 -14.87 -0.19
CA SER A 244 -9.43 -14.29 0.33
C SER A 244 -8.25 -15.23 0.09
N GLN A 245 -7.10 -14.65 -0.26
CA GLN A 245 -5.81 -15.33 -0.42
C GLN A 245 -5.00 -15.36 0.88
N LEU A 246 -5.40 -14.57 1.88
CA LEU A 246 -4.84 -14.65 3.23
C LEU A 246 -5.15 -15.98 3.92
N ARG A 247 -4.13 -16.55 4.55
CA ARG A 247 -4.15 -17.80 5.31
C ARG A 247 -3.41 -17.59 6.63
N ASN A 248 -3.69 -18.47 7.59
CA ASN A 248 -2.99 -18.53 8.89
C ASN A 248 -2.82 -17.15 9.54
N GLU A 249 -3.87 -16.34 9.51
CA GLU A 249 -3.75 -14.94 9.88
C GLU A 249 -4.08 -14.68 11.36
N PHE A 250 -3.16 -14.01 12.05
CA PHE A 250 -3.22 -13.73 13.48
C PHE A 250 -2.93 -12.24 13.72
N TYR A 251 -3.75 -11.61 14.56
CA TYR A 251 -3.49 -10.28 15.09
C TYR A 251 -3.32 -10.40 16.61
N GLN A 252 -2.19 -9.94 17.14
CA GLN A 252 -1.83 -10.11 18.57
C GLN A 252 -1.97 -11.56 19.05
N SER A 253 -1.45 -12.49 18.24
CA SER A 253 -1.55 -13.94 18.48
C SER A 253 -2.99 -14.50 18.54
N THR A 254 -3.99 -13.70 18.17
CA THR A 254 -5.39 -14.11 18.10
C THR A 254 -5.80 -14.29 16.63
N PRO A 255 -6.44 -15.41 16.25
CA PRO A 255 -6.86 -15.60 14.86
C PRO A 255 -7.83 -14.52 14.40
N LEU A 256 -7.60 -13.90 13.23
CA LEU A 256 -8.35 -12.72 12.80
C LEU A 256 -9.85 -13.01 12.57
N HIS A 257 -10.21 -14.22 12.13
CA HIS A 257 -11.63 -14.62 11.97
C HIS A 257 -12.48 -14.52 13.22
N THR A 258 -11.86 -14.53 14.40
CA THR A 258 -12.62 -14.39 15.64
C THR A 258 -13.19 -12.99 15.79
N SER A 259 -12.59 -11.99 15.12
CA SER A 259 -12.96 -10.58 15.20
C SER A 259 -13.72 -10.08 13.97
N VAL A 260 -13.45 -10.63 12.78
CA VAL A 260 -14.07 -10.21 11.52
C VAL A 260 -14.43 -11.41 10.64
N ASN A 261 -15.51 -11.29 9.84
CA ASN A 261 -15.93 -12.35 8.93
C ASN A 261 -15.04 -12.41 7.68
N THR A 262 -14.65 -11.24 7.17
CA THR A 262 -13.78 -11.09 6.01
C THR A 262 -12.59 -10.21 6.34
N PRO A 263 -11.36 -10.52 5.86
CA PRO A 263 -10.22 -9.61 6.01
C PRO A 263 -10.47 -8.22 5.42
N ALA A 264 -11.36 -8.13 4.42
CA ALA A 264 -11.77 -6.86 3.83
C ALA A 264 -12.53 -5.93 4.80
N GLU A 265 -13.17 -6.45 5.85
CA GLU A 265 -13.83 -5.64 6.89
C GLU A 265 -12.87 -5.18 7.97
N TRP A 266 -11.65 -5.74 8.01
CA TRP A 266 -10.68 -5.41 9.03
C TRP A 266 -10.05 -4.05 8.76
N ASN A 267 -10.22 -3.13 9.72
CA ASN A 267 -9.50 -1.87 9.72
C ASN A 267 -8.12 -2.13 10.32
N LEU A 268 -7.08 -1.97 9.52
CA LEU A 268 -5.68 -2.18 9.93
C LEU A 268 -5.33 -1.22 11.08
N PRO A 269 -4.97 -1.71 12.28
CA PRO A 269 -4.58 -0.85 13.40
C PRO A 269 -3.12 -0.38 13.27
N ASP A 270 -2.79 0.78 13.83
CA ASP A 270 -1.43 1.37 13.80
C ASP A 270 -0.48 0.77 14.86
N TYR A 271 -0.81 -0.39 15.43
CA TYR A 271 -0.06 -1.02 16.52
C TYR A 271 -0.30 -2.52 16.58
N GLY A 272 0.61 -3.22 17.25
CA GLY A 272 0.51 -4.66 17.47
C GLY A 272 1.14 -5.48 16.35
N GLU A 273 1.15 -6.79 16.55
CA GLU A 273 1.76 -7.73 15.61
C GLU A 273 0.69 -8.37 14.72
N PHE A 274 0.90 -8.35 13.42
CA PHE A 274 0.07 -9.03 12.43
C PHE A 274 0.90 -10.07 11.67
N GLU A 275 0.48 -11.33 11.73
CA GLU A 275 1.10 -12.44 11.01
C GLU A 275 0.10 -13.01 10.01
N CYS A 276 0.57 -13.34 8.81
CA CYS A 276 -0.25 -14.03 7.81
C CYS A 276 0.62 -14.75 6.77
N ASP A 277 0.07 -15.81 6.19
CA ASP A 277 0.58 -16.40 4.95
C ASP A 277 -0.27 -15.88 3.80
N TYR A 278 0.37 -15.24 2.81
CA TYR A 278 -0.30 -14.80 1.59
C TYR A 278 0.03 -15.76 0.45
N ALA A 279 -0.98 -16.27 -0.24
CA ALA A 279 -0.82 -17.14 -1.40
C ALA A 279 -1.62 -16.58 -2.58
N SER A 280 -0.95 -15.82 -3.46
CA SER A 280 -1.58 -15.26 -4.65
C SER A 280 -2.10 -16.38 -5.56
N ASN A 281 -3.19 -16.15 -6.28
CA ASN A 281 -3.64 -17.07 -7.35
C ASN A 281 -3.01 -16.72 -8.71
N LEU A 282 -1.87 -16.03 -8.71
CA LEU A 282 -1.20 -15.62 -9.94
C LEU A 282 -0.54 -16.82 -10.62
N SER A 283 -1.24 -17.39 -11.59
CA SER A 283 -0.67 -18.41 -12.47
C SER A 283 -0.08 -17.79 -13.74
N PRO A 284 1.00 -18.39 -14.30
CA PRO A 284 1.51 -18.03 -15.61
C PRO A 284 0.40 -18.03 -16.67
N LYS A 285 0.35 -17.00 -17.52
CA LYS A 285 -0.65 -16.93 -18.60
C LYS A 285 -0.53 -18.13 -19.53
N VAL A 286 -1.65 -18.59 -20.08
CA VAL A 286 -1.68 -19.73 -21.02
C VAL A 286 -0.73 -19.45 -22.18
N GLY A 287 0.25 -20.33 -22.39
CA GLY A 287 1.28 -20.18 -23.44
C GLY A 287 2.57 -19.49 -22.99
N SER A 288 2.67 -19.07 -21.72
CA SER A 288 3.94 -18.61 -21.13
C SER A 288 4.99 -19.72 -21.22
N LYS A 289 6.17 -19.39 -21.72
CA LYS A 289 7.28 -20.34 -21.81
C LYS A 289 8.15 -20.21 -20.57
N PRO A 290 8.65 -21.33 -20.02
CA PRO A 290 9.66 -21.26 -18.99
C PRO A 290 10.92 -20.57 -19.54
N LEU A 291 11.71 -20.02 -18.64
CA LEU A 291 13.06 -19.52 -18.92
C LEU A 291 13.86 -20.59 -19.67
N SER A 292 14.75 -20.19 -20.58
CA SER A 292 15.64 -21.16 -21.22
C SER A 292 16.62 -21.73 -20.21
N ASP A 293 16.97 -23.02 -20.35
CA ASP A 293 17.92 -23.70 -19.48
C ASP A 293 19.26 -22.95 -19.41
N ALA A 294 19.74 -22.41 -20.54
CA ALA A 294 20.98 -21.63 -20.60
C ALA A 294 20.92 -20.35 -19.74
N LEU A 295 19.83 -19.58 -19.82
CA LEU A 295 19.68 -18.35 -19.04
C LEU A 295 19.45 -18.66 -17.55
N TRP A 296 18.77 -19.77 -17.26
CA TRP A 296 18.62 -20.27 -15.90
C TRP A 296 19.97 -20.65 -15.28
N GLU A 297 20.82 -21.38 -16.01
CA GLU A 297 22.17 -21.73 -15.57
C GLU A 297 23.02 -20.49 -15.32
N GLU A 298 22.99 -19.50 -16.21
CA GLU A 298 23.70 -18.22 -16.01
C GLU A 298 23.23 -17.47 -14.75
N LEU A 299 21.92 -17.45 -14.50
CA LEU A 299 21.33 -16.84 -13.31
C LEU A 299 21.76 -17.57 -12.03
N MET A 300 21.74 -18.90 -12.04
CA MET A 300 22.17 -19.71 -10.91
C MET A 300 23.68 -19.60 -10.66
N ILE A 301 24.49 -19.56 -11.71
CA ILE A 301 25.94 -19.32 -11.66
C ILE A 301 26.24 -17.95 -11.06
N SER A 302 25.57 -16.90 -11.54
CA SER A 302 25.73 -15.53 -11.03
C SER A 302 25.34 -15.43 -9.56
N THR A 303 24.26 -16.12 -9.18
CA THR A 303 23.81 -16.22 -7.79
C THR A 303 24.80 -17.03 -6.95
N TYR A 304 25.42 -18.09 -7.49
CA TYR A 304 26.47 -18.89 -6.85
C TYR A 304 27.70 -18.06 -6.49
N PHE A 305 28.27 -17.41 -7.49
CA PHE A 305 29.52 -16.67 -7.34
C PHE A 305 29.37 -15.35 -6.59
N SER A 306 28.14 -14.86 -6.40
CA SER A 306 27.88 -13.70 -5.54
C SER A 306 28.37 -13.95 -4.11
N THR A 307 29.10 -12.97 -3.54
CA THR A 307 29.60 -12.99 -2.16
C THR A 307 28.54 -12.62 -1.12
N CYS A 308 27.31 -12.36 -1.55
CA CYS A 308 26.20 -12.00 -0.66
C CYS A 308 25.76 -13.18 0.23
N ARG A 309 25.05 -12.88 1.32
CA ARG A 309 24.45 -13.91 2.17
C ARG A 309 23.33 -14.64 1.41
N GLN A 310 23.04 -15.88 1.78
CA GLN A 310 21.99 -16.68 1.12
C GLN A 310 20.61 -16.00 1.17
N VAL A 311 20.26 -15.40 2.30
CA VAL A 311 19.03 -14.63 2.47
C VAL A 311 18.97 -13.45 1.48
N ASP A 312 20.07 -12.71 1.31
CA ASP A 312 20.09 -11.57 0.38
C ASP A 312 19.97 -12.04 -1.08
N LYS A 313 20.53 -13.22 -1.42
CA LYS A 313 20.35 -13.84 -2.75
C LYS A 313 18.89 -14.18 -3.01
N LEU A 314 18.20 -14.77 -2.04
CA LEU A 314 16.77 -15.06 -2.13
C LEU A 314 15.93 -13.79 -2.28
N ARG A 315 16.28 -12.71 -1.57
CA ARG A 315 15.59 -11.41 -1.74
C ARG A 315 15.73 -10.85 -3.15
N VAL A 316 16.91 -10.96 -3.77
CA VAL A 316 17.10 -10.53 -5.16
C VAL A 316 16.26 -11.40 -6.12
N LEU A 317 16.26 -12.72 -5.92
CA LEU A 317 15.42 -13.65 -6.70
C LEU A 317 13.92 -13.32 -6.56
N ARG A 318 13.46 -13.04 -5.33
CA ARG A 318 12.10 -12.56 -5.06
C ARG A 318 11.80 -11.25 -5.76
N GLY A 319 12.75 -10.32 -5.84
CA GLY A 319 12.59 -9.04 -6.54
C GLY A 319 12.30 -9.19 -8.04
N ILE A 320 12.87 -10.22 -8.69
CA ILE A 320 12.73 -10.47 -10.13
C ILE A 320 11.79 -11.63 -10.47
N SER A 321 11.20 -12.30 -9.48
CA SER A 321 10.46 -13.55 -9.69
C SER A 321 9.25 -13.41 -10.62
N HIS A 322 8.60 -12.24 -10.63
CA HIS A 322 7.47 -11.95 -11.51
C HIS A 322 7.87 -11.81 -13.00
N LEU A 323 9.16 -11.67 -13.30
CA LEU A 323 9.69 -11.54 -14.65
C LEU A 323 10.07 -12.89 -15.26
N ILE A 324 10.12 -13.95 -14.46
CA ILE A 324 10.63 -15.26 -14.88
C ILE A 324 9.64 -16.37 -14.53
N PHE A 325 9.46 -17.29 -15.47
CA PHE A 325 8.70 -18.52 -15.25
C PHE A 325 9.66 -19.69 -15.22
N VAL A 326 9.57 -20.52 -14.18
CA VAL A 326 10.49 -21.64 -13.96
C VAL A 326 9.80 -22.98 -14.14
N SER A 327 10.53 -23.98 -14.60
CA SER A 327 10.05 -25.36 -14.67
C SER A 327 10.28 -26.07 -13.34
N CYS A 328 9.61 -27.21 -13.13
CA CYS A 328 9.89 -28.07 -11.97
C CYS A 328 11.37 -28.53 -11.92
N MET A 329 12.01 -28.65 -13.09
CA MET A 329 13.44 -29.00 -13.18
C MET A 329 14.33 -27.87 -12.68
N HIS A 330 14.01 -26.62 -13.01
CA HIS A 330 14.70 -25.43 -12.49
C HIS A 330 14.59 -25.34 -10.97
N ILE A 331 13.38 -25.51 -10.41
CA ILE A 331 13.17 -25.51 -8.96
C ILE A 331 14.00 -26.61 -8.29
N ARG A 332 14.03 -27.82 -8.87
CA ARG A 332 14.86 -28.93 -8.35
C ARG A 332 16.35 -28.59 -8.31
N GLN A 333 16.88 -27.93 -9.35
CA GLN A 333 18.28 -27.48 -9.37
C GLN A 333 18.55 -26.43 -8.30
N MET A 334 17.64 -25.47 -8.12
CA MET A 334 17.75 -24.44 -7.08
C MET A 334 17.72 -25.02 -5.66
N LEU A 335 16.89 -26.04 -5.41
CA LEU A 335 16.87 -26.73 -4.13
C LEU A 335 18.20 -27.41 -3.78
N GLY A 336 18.96 -27.83 -4.80
CA GLY A 336 20.32 -28.37 -4.64
C GLY A 336 21.35 -27.30 -4.25
N TYR A 337 21.09 -26.04 -4.60
CA TYR A 337 21.97 -24.90 -4.34
C TYR A 337 21.89 -24.44 -2.87
N PHE A 338 20.68 -24.26 -2.35
CA PHE A 338 20.48 -23.82 -0.97
C PHE A 338 20.64 -25.00 -0.02
N LYS A 339 21.46 -24.85 1.02
CA LYS A 339 21.74 -25.93 1.99
C LYS A 339 20.78 -25.94 3.17
N SER A 340 20.36 -24.76 3.63
CA SER A 340 19.45 -24.62 4.76
C SER A 340 18.03 -25.05 4.35
N PRO A 341 17.31 -25.80 5.21
CA PRO A 341 15.90 -26.12 4.98
C PRO A 341 15.02 -24.88 4.83
N LEU A 342 15.27 -23.83 5.62
CA LEU A 342 14.50 -22.58 5.56
C LEU A 342 14.72 -21.85 4.23
N ASP A 343 15.97 -21.79 3.76
CA ASP A 343 16.30 -21.16 2.47
C ASP A 343 15.66 -21.92 1.30
N ARG A 344 15.57 -23.26 1.41
CA ARG A 344 14.91 -24.10 0.41
C ARG A 344 13.41 -23.90 0.38
N GLU A 345 12.77 -23.80 1.54
CA GLU A 345 11.35 -23.51 1.67
C GLU A 345 11.03 -22.16 1.02
N GLU A 346 11.77 -21.11 1.41
CA GLU A 346 11.60 -19.77 0.85
C GLU A 346 11.84 -19.76 -0.67
N ALA A 347 12.85 -20.47 -1.16
CA ALA A 347 13.11 -20.60 -2.60
C ALA A 347 11.92 -21.22 -3.34
N VAL A 348 11.28 -22.25 -2.76
CA VAL A 348 10.06 -22.84 -3.35
C VAL A 348 8.93 -21.83 -3.33
N VAL A 349 8.68 -21.18 -2.19
CA VAL A 349 7.60 -20.19 -2.03
C VAL A 349 7.71 -19.05 -3.03
N ILE A 350 8.92 -18.55 -3.33
CA ILE A 350 9.15 -17.48 -4.31
C ILE A 350 8.64 -17.87 -5.71
N PHE A 351 8.76 -19.14 -6.10
CA PHE A 351 8.35 -19.62 -7.42
C PHE A 351 7.11 -20.53 -7.37
N PHE A 352 6.44 -20.58 -6.24
CA PHE A 352 5.20 -21.32 -6.08
C PHE A 352 4.03 -20.45 -6.56
N PRO A 353 3.23 -20.94 -7.53
CA PRO A 353 2.08 -20.20 -8.04
C PRO A 353 0.89 -20.19 -7.08
#